data_AF-A0A950HDY8-F1
#
_entry.id   AF-A0A950HDY8-F1
#
_cell.length_a   1.000
_cell.length_b   1.000
_cell.length_c   1.000
_cell.angle_alpha   90.00
_cell.angle_beta   90.00
_cell.angle_gamma   90.00
#
_symmetry.space_group_name_H-M   'P 1'
#
loop_
_entity.id
_entity.type
_entity.pdbx_description
1 polymer ?
#
loop_
_entity_poly.entity_id
_entity_poly.type
_entity_poly.pdbx_seq_one_letter_code
_entity_poly.pdbx_strand_id
1 'polypeptide(L)'
;MLRRRFAEHFAAAGIQACIRFIDPSYAIRSVPANPYDSVYCVRLAQAAVHAAMSGRTEMAVGRWRRRFVHIPMAPAVGSRNQVDPHGDLWMSVLEATGQPVRLSRTTPPPVPTTGHPGDTDHGGTA
;
A
#
# COMPACT_ATOMS: atom_id res chain seq x y z
N MET A 1 -13.57 -8.44 -16.19
CA MET A 1 -13.20 -7.64 -17.38
C MET A 1 -11.85 -8.02 -18.02
N LEU A 2 -10.77 -8.16 -17.26
CA LEU A 2 -9.43 -8.39 -17.85
C LEU A 2 -9.27 -9.75 -18.57
N ARG A 3 -9.73 -10.86 -17.96
CA ARG A 3 -9.69 -12.20 -18.59
C ARG A 3 -10.30 -12.19 -20.00
N ARG A 4 -11.42 -11.49 -20.17
CA ARG A 4 -12.12 -11.38 -21.46
C ARG A 4 -11.27 -10.64 -22.50
N ARG A 5 -10.67 -9.51 -22.11
CA ARG A 5 -9.79 -8.73 -23.00
C ARG A 5 -8.57 -9.53 -23.48
N PHE A 6 -8.00 -10.38 -22.62
CA PHE A 6 -6.92 -11.27 -23.06
C PHE A 6 -7.40 -12.31 -24.09
N ALA A 7 -8.57 -12.92 -23.86
CA ALA A 7 -9.15 -13.87 -24.81
C ALA A 7 -9.41 -13.23 -26.19
N GLU A 8 -10.01 -12.03 -26.19
CA GLU A 8 -10.26 -11.23 -27.39
C GLU A 8 -8.95 -10.89 -28.12
N HIS A 9 -7.91 -10.46 -27.39
CA HIS A 9 -6.61 -10.10 -27.96
C HIS A 9 -5.90 -11.30 -28.62
N PHE A 10 -5.83 -12.44 -27.95
CA PHE A 10 -5.19 -13.64 -28.51
C PHE A 10 -5.98 -14.23 -29.69
N ALA A 11 -7.31 -14.16 -29.65
CA ALA A 11 -8.15 -14.55 -30.78
C ALA A 11 -7.90 -13.66 -32.01
N ALA A 12 -7.81 -12.33 -31.82
CA ALA A 12 -7.50 -11.39 -32.90
C ALA A 12 -6.09 -11.59 -33.48
N ALA A 13 -5.13 -12.01 -32.64
CA ALA A 13 -3.77 -12.33 -33.07
C ALA A 13 -3.63 -13.73 -33.71
N GLY A 14 -4.70 -14.55 -33.74
CA GLY A 14 -4.66 -15.93 -34.25
C GLY A 14 -3.86 -16.89 -33.36
N ILE A 15 -3.62 -16.53 -32.09
CA ILE A 15 -2.82 -17.32 -31.14
C ILE A 15 -3.76 -18.20 -30.31
N GLN A 16 -3.56 -19.51 -30.34
CA GLN A 16 -4.25 -20.40 -29.41
C GLN A 16 -3.66 -20.28 -28.01
N ALA A 17 -4.40 -19.61 -27.10
CA ALA A 17 -3.97 -19.38 -25.72
C ALA A 17 -4.87 -20.11 -24.72
N CYS A 18 -4.27 -20.89 -23.80
CA CYS A 18 -4.97 -21.45 -22.64
C CYS A 18 -4.97 -20.44 -21.49
N ILE A 19 -6.09 -19.74 -21.27
CA ILE A 19 -6.20 -18.72 -20.23
C ILE A 19 -6.81 -19.33 -18.96
N ARG A 20 -5.97 -19.54 -17.94
CA ARG A 20 -6.40 -19.95 -16.59
C ARG A 20 -6.51 -18.72 -15.70
N PHE A 21 -7.69 -18.53 -15.11
CA PHE A 21 -7.92 -17.46 -14.16
C PHE A 21 -7.99 -18.04 -12.75
N ILE A 22 -7.19 -17.49 -11.84
CA ILE A 22 -7.11 -17.92 -10.44
C ILE A 22 -7.51 -16.71 -9.59
N ASP A 23 -8.53 -16.87 -8.75
CA ASP A 23 -8.92 -15.87 -7.75
C ASP A 23 -8.64 -16.42 -6.34
N PRO A 24 -7.49 -16.06 -5.75
CA PRO A 24 -7.13 -16.53 -4.41
C PRO A 24 -7.74 -15.65 -3.30
N SER A 25 -8.64 -14.69 -3.61
CA SER A 25 -9.08 -13.68 -2.64
C SER A 25 -9.65 -14.29 -1.35
N TYR A 26 -10.53 -15.29 -1.47
CA TYR A 26 -11.06 -15.99 -0.30
C TYR A 26 -9.97 -16.82 0.39
N ALA A 27 -9.19 -17.58 -0.38
CA ALA A 27 -8.12 -18.43 0.14
C ALA A 27 -7.06 -17.65 0.94
N ILE A 28 -6.79 -16.40 0.58
CA ILE A 28 -5.86 -15.54 1.33
C ILE A 28 -6.50 -15.04 2.63
N ARG A 29 -7.80 -14.76 2.64
CA ARG A 29 -8.49 -14.09 3.77
C ARG A 29 -9.12 -15.05 4.77
N SER A 30 -9.34 -16.32 4.41
CA SER A 30 -10.01 -17.30 5.26
C SER A 30 -9.06 -18.21 6.04
N VAL A 31 -7.76 -18.16 5.74
CA VAL A 31 -6.75 -18.98 6.42
C VAL A 31 -6.44 -18.40 7.79
N PRO A 32 -6.21 -19.24 8.82
CA PRO A 32 -5.81 -18.77 10.14
C PRO A 32 -4.55 -17.90 10.11
N ALA A 33 -4.47 -16.95 11.05
CA ALA A 33 -3.29 -16.13 11.21
C ALA A 33 -2.05 -16.99 11.48
N ASN A 34 -0.94 -16.67 10.82
CA ASN A 34 0.35 -17.29 11.13
C ASN A 34 0.81 -16.87 12.55
N PRO A 35 1.84 -17.52 13.13
CA PRO A 35 2.30 -17.19 14.48
C PRO A 35 2.77 -15.73 14.64
N TYR A 36 3.36 -15.14 13.60
CA TYR A 36 3.81 -13.75 13.63
C TYR A 36 2.63 -12.78 13.72
N ASP A 37 1.63 -12.97 12.87
CA ASP A 37 0.40 -12.16 12.86
C ASP A 37 -0.39 -12.36 14.15
N SER A 38 -0.42 -13.57 14.69
CA SER A 38 -1.06 -13.87 15.98
C SER A 38 -0.43 -13.05 17.11
N VAL A 39 0.90 -13.09 17.24
CA VAL A 39 1.63 -12.29 18.25
C VAL A 39 1.43 -10.79 18.02
N TYR A 40 1.46 -10.35 16.75
CA TYR A 40 1.26 -8.95 16.40
C TYR A 40 -0.13 -8.44 16.80
N CYS A 41 -1.19 -9.21 16.51
CA CYS A 41 -2.57 -8.88 16.86
C CYS A 41 -2.78 -8.83 18.38
N VAL A 42 -2.20 -9.77 19.14
CA VAL A 42 -2.27 -9.74 20.62
C VAL A 42 -1.65 -8.46 21.16
N ARG A 43 -0.49 -8.05 20.65
CA ARG A 43 0.19 -6.82 21.10
C ARG A 43 -0.58 -5.55 20.72
N LEU A 44 -1.20 -5.52 19.53
CA LEU A 44 -2.10 -4.42 19.14
C LEU A 44 -3.30 -4.33 20.09
N ALA A 45 -3.94 -5.46 20.38
CA ALA A 45 -5.11 -5.52 21.26
C ALA A 45 -4.77 -5.05 22.68
N GLN A 46 -3.66 -5.53 23.26
CA GLN A 46 -3.19 -5.10 24.58
C GLN A 46 -2.93 -3.59 24.64
N ALA A 47 -2.25 -3.03 23.63
CA ALA A 47 -1.99 -1.60 23.56
C ALA A 47 -3.29 -0.78 23.45
N ALA A 48 -4.27 -1.25 22.66
CA ALA A 48 -5.58 -0.62 22.54
C ALA A 48 -6.35 -0.64 23.87
N VAL A 49 -6.34 -1.77 24.58
CA VAL A 49 -6.99 -1.91 25.90
C VAL A 49 -6.34 -0.99 26.93
N HIS A 50 -5.01 -0.94 27.01
CA HIS A 50 -4.31 -0.02 27.91
C HIS A 50 -4.66 1.45 27.62
N ALA A 51 -4.74 1.82 26.34
CA ALA A 51 -5.11 3.17 25.98
C ALA A 51 -6.56 3.51 26.34
N ALA A 52 -7.49 2.58 26.09
CA ALA A 52 -8.89 2.74 26.51
C ALA A 52 -9.02 2.88 28.03
N MET A 53 -8.32 2.03 28.81
CA MET A 53 -8.30 2.12 30.28
C MET A 53 -7.72 3.42 30.81
N SER A 54 -6.81 4.06 30.06
CA SER A 54 -6.29 5.39 30.38
C SER A 54 -7.18 6.55 29.94
N GLY A 55 -8.40 6.27 29.46
CA GLY A 55 -9.37 7.28 29.02
C GLY A 55 -9.18 7.81 27.61
N ARG A 56 -8.39 7.14 26.76
CA ARG A 56 -8.18 7.55 25.36
C ARG A 56 -9.29 7.01 24.46
N THR A 57 -9.87 7.87 23.63
CA THR A 57 -10.93 7.56 22.66
C THR A 57 -10.55 8.09 21.27
N GLU A 58 -11.38 7.80 20.26
CA GLU A 58 -11.25 8.35 18.89
C GLU A 58 -9.87 8.17 18.24
N MET A 59 -9.24 7.03 18.52
CA MET A 59 -7.91 6.70 18.01
C MET A 59 -7.80 5.22 17.66
N ALA A 60 -6.88 4.91 16.76
CA ALA A 60 -6.47 3.55 16.42
C ALA A 60 -5.05 3.29 16.91
N VAL A 61 -4.73 2.04 17.22
CA VAL A 61 -3.35 1.62 17.50
C VAL A 61 -2.72 1.06 16.24
N GLY A 62 -1.55 1.59 15.89
CA GLY A 62 -0.75 1.10 14.77
C GLY A 62 0.68 0.82 15.18
N ARG A 63 1.45 0.19 14.28
CA ARG A 63 2.90 0.00 14.45
C ARG A 63 3.66 0.89 13.48
N TRP A 64 4.48 1.79 14.03
CA TRP A 64 5.36 2.66 13.27
C TRP A 64 6.80 2.48 13.73
N ARG A 65 7.73 2.20 12.79
CA ARG A 65 9.16 1.97 13.08
C ARG A 65 9.41 1.04 14.29
N ARG A 66 8.72 -0.10 14.34
CA ARG A 66 8.77 -1.12 15.41
C ARG A 66 8.21 -0.69 16.79
N ARG A 67 7.54 0.46 16.88
CA ARG A 67 6.86 0.93 18.09
C ARG A 67 5.35 0.96 17.88
N PHE A 68 4.59 0.70 18.95
CA PHE A 68 3.14 0.88 18.93
C PHE A 68 2.82 2.34 19.22
N VAL A 69 1.95 2.93 18.41
CA VAL A 69 1.58 4.34 18.46
C VAL A 69 0.07 4.50 18.45
N HIS A 70 -0.42 5.54 19.13
CA HIS A 70 -1.82 5.95 19.06
C HIS A 70 -1.99 6.95 17.91
N ILE A 71 -2.93 6.68 17.02
CA ILE A 71 -3.17 7.46 15.81
C ILE A 71 -4.59 8.01 15.90
N PRO A 72 -4.78 9.34 15.96
CA PRO A 72 -6.13 9.92 15.95
C PRO A 72 -6.91 9.49 14.70
N MET A 73 -8.21 9.21 14.85
CA MET A 73 -9.00 8.61 13.78
C MET A 73 -9.16 9.55 12.57
N ALA A 74 -9.37 10.85 12.81
CA ALA A 74 -9.54 11.86 11.76
C ALA A 74 -8.39 11.88 10.72
N PRO A 75 -7.10 12.03 11.11
CA PRO A 75 -5.99 11.93 10.16
C PRO A 75 -5.78 10.50 9.63
N ALA A 76 -6.13 9.46 10.39
CA ALA A 76 -5.98 8.07 9.95
C ALA A 76 -6.85 7.72 8.73
N VAL A 77 -8.05 8.32 8.64
CA VAL A 77 -8.98 8.10 7.51
C VAL A 77 -8.86 9.13 6.40
N GLY A 78 -8.13 10.23 6.63
CA GLY A 78 -8.00 11.34 5.67
C GLY A 78 -7.17 11.00 4.43
N SER A 79 -6.28 10.01 4.51
CA SER A 79 -5.46 9.58 3.37
C SER A 79 -5.23 8.07 3.39
N ARG A 80 -4.98 7.50 2.22
CA ARG A 80 -4.66 6.08 2.06
C ARG A 80 -3.18 5.93 1.68
N ASN A 81 -2.50 5.00 2.32
CA ASN A 81 -1.14 4.62 1.92
C ASN A 81 -1.16 4.04 0.50
N GLN A 82 -0.37 4.63 -0.39
CA GLN A 82 -0.20 4.20 -1.78
C GLN A 82 1.25 3.80 -2.00
N VAL A 83 1.47 2.83 -2.88
CA VAL A 83 2.82 2.48 -3.33
C VAL A 83 3.39 3.69 -4.06
N ASP A 84 4.59 4.11 -3.67
CA ASP A 84 5.33 5.16 -4.36
C ASP A 84 5.86 4.63 -5.70
N PRO A 85 5.41 5.16 -6.86
CA PRO A 85 5.90 4.74 -8.17
C PRO A 85 7.37 5.08 -8.43
N HIS A 86 7.98 5.91 -7.59
CA HIS A 86 9.40 6.28 -7.66
C HIS A 86 10.23 5.66 -6.54
N GLY A 87 9.61 4.87 -5.66
CA GLY A 87 10.27 4.25 -4.52
C GLY A 87 10.81 2.84 -4.81
N ASP A 88 11.68 2.37 -3.91
CA ASP A 88 12.39 1.08 -4.04
C ASP A 88 11.47 -0.10 -4.30
N LEU A 89 10.32 -0.14 -3.61
CA LEU A 89 9.35 -1.22 -3.77
C LEU A 89 8.85 -1.34 -5.23
N TRP A 90 8.56 -0.21 -5.88
CA TRP A 90 8.09 -0.22 -7.26
C TRP A 90 9.22 -0.53 -8.24
N MET A 91 10.43 -0.02 -7.97
CA MET A 91 11.61 -0.34 -8.76
C MET A 91 11.90 -1.85 -8.78
N SER A 92 11.81 -2.53 -7.63
CA SER A 92 11.97 -3.98 -7.55
C SER A 92 10.93 -4.74 -8.39
N VAL A 93 9.70 -4.22 -8.52
CA VAL A 93 8.67 -4.83 -9.38
C VAL A 93 9.03 -4.69 -10.86
N LEU A 94 9.53 -3.52 -11.28
CA LEU A 94 9.95 -3.30 -12.67
C LEU A 94 11.14 -4.19 -13.04
N GLU A 95 12.13 -4.32 -12.14
CA GLU A 95 13.28 -5.21 -12.34
C GLU A 95 12.86 -6.68 -12.46
N ALA A 96 11.98 -7.15 -11.57
CA ALA A 96 11.53 -8.54 -11.58
C ALA A 96 10.65 -8.89 -12.79
N THR A 97 9.88 -7.93 -13.31
CA THR A 97 8.96 -8.13 -14.43
C THR A 97 9.57 -7.78 -15.80
N GLY A 98 10.67 -7.04 -15.83
CA GLY A 98 11.28 -6.50 -17.05
C GLY A 98 10.41 -5.46 -17.76
N GLN A 99 9.40 -4.90 -17.10
CA GLN A 99 8.49 -3.92 -17.70
C GLN A 99 9.13 -2.52 -17.77
N PRO A 100 8.83 -1.73 -18.81
CA PRO A 100 9.31 -0.36 -18.89
C PRO A 100 8.68 0.51 -17.79
N VAL A 101 9.42 1.51 -17.31
CA VAL A 101 8.97 2.47 -16.28
C VAL A 101 7.66 3.18 -16.68
N ARG A 102 7.40 3.33 -17.97
CA ARG A 102 6.14 3.85 -18.51
C ARG A 102 5.54 2.86 -19.50
N LEU A 103 4.37 2.33 -19.14
CA LEU A 103 3.59 1.41 -19.98
C LEU A 103 2.62 2.14 -20.94
N SER A 104 2.41 3.45 -20.81
CA SER A 104 1.50 4.24 -21.64
C SER A 104 2.12 5.57 -22.12
N ARG A 105 1.70 6.03 -23.31
CA ARG A 105 2.03 7.37 -23.88
C ARG A 105 1.20 8.50 -23.27
N THR A 106 0.52 8.30 -22.14
CA THR A 106 -0.39 9.29 -21.56
C THR A 106 0.26 9.94 -20.34
N THR A 107 0.37 11.27 -20.36
CA THR A 107 0.93 12.08 -19.27
C THR A 107 0.22 11.77 -17.96
N PRO A 108 0.95 11.46 -16.87
CA PRO A 108 0.33 11.21 -15.58
C PRO A 108 -0.28 12.50 -15.03
N PRO A 109 -1.40 12.44 -14.31
CA PRO A 109 -1.90 13.59 -13.56
C PRO A 109 -0.83 14.04 -12.54
N PRO A 110 -0.75 15.35 -12.25
CA PRO A 110 0.26 15.89 -11.35
C PRO A 110 0.15 15.21 -9.97
N VAL A 111 1.27 14.68 -9.50
CA VAL A 111 1.40 14.12 -8.15
C VAL A 111 1.25 15.28 -7.15
N PRO A 112 0.39 15.19 -6.12
CA PRO A 112 0.35 16.20 -5.08
C PRO A 112 1.68 16.16 -4.31
N THR A 113 2.46 17.23 -4.41
CA THR A 113 3.67 17.45 -3.63
C THR A 113 3.31 17.39 -2.15
N THR A 114 3.67 16.30 -1.49
CA THR A 114 3.64 16.28 -0.02
C THR A 114 4.79 17.18 0.43
N GLY A 115 4.46 18.42 0.79
CA GLY A 115 5.44 19.38 1.29
C GLY A 115 6.19 18.78 2.48
N HIS A 116 7.50 18.58 2.32
CA HIS A 116 8.37 18.27 3.44
C HIS A 116 8.63 19.59 4.18
N PRO A 117 8.23 19.74 5.46
CA PRO A 117 8.58 20.93 6.21
C PRO A 117 10.03 20.78 6.64
N GLY A 118 10.96 21.39 5.91
CA GLY A 118 12.40 21.24 6.18
C GLY A 118 13.30 22.29 5.54
N ASP A 119 12.93 22.85 4.40
CA ASP A 119 13.82 23.80 3.69
C ASP A 119 13.48 25.24 4.10
N THR A 120 13.94 25.65 5.28
CA THR A 120 14.08 27.07 5.62
C THR A 120 15.53 27.45 5.40
N ASP A 121 15.79 28.04 4.24
CA ASP A 121 17.09 28.62 3.87
C ASP A 121 17.38 29.81 4.81
N HIS A 122 18.42 29.69 5.63
CA HIS A 122 19.03 30.82 6.34
C HIS A 122 20.42 31.04 5.77
N GLY A 123 20.46 31.79 4.67
CA GLY A 123 21.69 32.18 3.98
C GLY A 123 21.59 33.61 3.44
N GLY A 124 22.08 34.56 4.24
CA GLY A 124 22.81 35.75 3.78
C GLY A 124 22.03 36.89 3.13
N THR A 125 21.85 37.97 3.89
CA THR A 125 21.88 39.33 3.34
C THR A 125 22.88 40.17 4.14
N ALA A 126 23.79 40.77 3.36
CA ALA A 126 24.63 41.96 3.55
C ALA A 126 24.75 42.60 4.94
#